data_AF-F7NZC8-F1
#
_entry.id   AF-F7NZC8-F1
#
_cell.length_a   1.000
_cell.length_b   1.000
_cell.length_c   1.000
_cell.angle_alpha   90.00
_cell.angle_beta   90.00
_cell.angle_gamma   90.00
#
_symmetry.space_group_name_H-M   'P 1'
#
loop_
_entity.id
_entity.type
_entity.pdbx_description
1 polymer ?
#
loop_
_entity_poly.entity_id
_entity_poly.type
_entity_poly.pdbx_seq_one_letter_code
_entity_poly.pdbx_strand_id
1 'polypeptide(L)'
;MYNLSAISHAVLQQLKQHHTVTPTRSQILELMAAYLGYKTYASFKADKVIGKEKLNSAIADQAAAFARFDARLADLNIPASLASQLKQSVIQHFDVDELEPKISLIRIAQHLGIAAGQAKLLPSEVKACYENILTSHDAEISLLRYVWHCHEQEQHSGDEHYSDGSSYWYEQRQAGVKLSAVAEEWANTYERQLAADERRRTLFSAESCAQLASPFVTDVIHDQRAPNLCWQLDASYLLELFEDNMCDGITDEFLDDWNRLAVLQNPTHQNLVRLAEGLMDEVELWAWYLFGLSQQIDITTDNYSLINSDTGDAWDEYGPATPVGYDGISLPVISESQRCESQLLAERMQILVSSVRK
;
A
#
# COMPACT_ATOMS: atom_id res chain seq x y z
N MET A 1 4.51 2.30 -14.72
CA MET A 1 4.59 3.66 -15.34
C MET A 1 6.06 3.99 -15.58
N TYR A 2 6.47 4.46 -16.76
CA TYR A 2 7.89 4.75 -17.02
C TYR A 2 8.40 5.91 -16.17
N ASN A 3 9.55 5.74 -15.52
CA ASN A 3 10.17 6.78 -14.73
C ASN A 3 11.03 7.71 -15.62
N LEU A 4 10.37 8.58 -16.40
CA LEU A 4 11.08 9.63 -17.17
C LEU A 4 11.86 10.58 -16.24
N SER A 5 11.51 10.64 -14.96
CA SER A 5 12.18 11.46 -13.95
C SER A 5 13.60 10.95 -13.61
N ALA A 6 13.81 9.64 -13.58
CA ALA A 6 15.15 9.04 -13.44
C ALA A 6 15.98 9.21 -14.72
N ILE A 7 15.38 8.95 -15.88
CA ILE A 7 16.06 9.09 -17.18
C ILE A 7 16.43 10.56 -17.42
N SER A 8 15.52 11.52 -17.16
CA SER A 8 15.81 12.95 -17.29
C SER A 8 16.96 13.41 -16.39
N HIS A 9 17.11 12.79 -15.21
CA HIS A 9 18.22 13.07 -14.32
C HIS A 9 19.54 12.52 -14.88
N ALA A 10 19.54 11.28 -15.38
CA ALA A 10 20.72 10.67 -16.01
C ALA A 10 21.18 11.45 -17.26
N VAL A 11 20.24 11.80 -18.15
CA VAL A 11 20.49 12.64 -19.33
C VAL A 11 21.07 14.01 -18.92
N LEU A 12 20.50 14.65 -17.89
CA LEU A 12 21.00 15.93 -17.39
C LEU A 12 22.42 15.83 -16.83
N GLN A 13 22.73 14.78 -16.07
CA GLN A 13 24.06 14.56 -15.52
C GLN A 13 25.10 14.33 -16.63
N GLN A 14 24.76 13.54 -17.65
CA GLN A 14 25.63 13.31 -18.80
C GLN A 14 25.90 14.62 -19.57
N LEU A 15 24.89 15.48 -19.74
CA LEU A 15 25.07 16.76 -20.44
C LEU A 15 25.91 17.77 -19.64
N LYS A 16 25.79 17.78 -18.31
CA LYS A 16 26.58 18.65 -17.42
C LYS A 16 28.08 18.35 -17.46
N GLN A 17 28.47 17.13 -17.81
CA GLN A 17 29.88 16.75 -17.93
C GLN A 17 30.55 17.32 -19.20
N HIS A 18 29.77 17.67 -20.22
CA HIS A 18 30.28 18.02 -21.55
C HIS A 18 29.92 19.43 -22.02
N HIS A 19 29.02 20.14 -21.33
CA HIS A 19 28.51 21.45 -21.76
C HIS A 19 28.38 22.45 -20.61
N THR A 20 28.69 23.71 -20.89
CA THR A 20 28.51 24.84 -19.96
C THR A 20 27.06 25.36 -19.94
N VAL A 21 26.30 25.14 -21.02
CA VAL A 21 24.87 25.46 -21.11
C VAL A 21 24.10 24.15 -21.25
N THR A 22 23.24 23.85 -20.28
CA THR A 22 22.45 22.61 -20.26
C THR A 22 20.96 22.93 -20.14
N PRO A 23 20.08 22.17 -20.82
CA PRO A 23 18.65 22.30 -20.62
C PRO A 23 18.28 21.90 -19.19
N THR A 24 17.23 22.50 -18.66
CA THR A 24 16.69 22.13 -17.35
C THR A 24 16.08 20.72 -17.39
N ARG A 25 15.99 20.08 -16.23
CA ARG A 25 15.31 18.80 -16.08
C ARG A 25 13.87 18.83 -16.62
N SER A 26 13.15 19.93 -16.39
CA SER A 26 11.79 20.12 -16.89
C SER A 26 11.75 20.14 -18.42
N GLN A 27 12.69 20.83 -19.07
CA GLN A 27 12.82 20.83 -20.53
C GLN A 27 13.14 19.44 -21.09
N ILE A 28 13.99 18.66 -20.41
CA ILE A 28 14.27 17.27 -20.81
C ILE A 28 13.00 16.42 -20.72
N LEU A 29 12.22 16.56 -19.66
CA LEU A 29 10.94 15.85 -19.49
C LEU A 29 9.92 16.20 -20.59
N GLU A 30 9.85 17.48 -20.99
CA GLU A 30 9.00 17.94 -22.11
C GLU A 30 9.46 17.34 -23.45
N LEU A 31 10.77 17.27 -23.70
CA LEU A 31 11.33 16.64 -24.90
C LEU A 31 11.02 15.13 -24.96
N MET A 32 11.17 14.43 -23.83
CA MET A 32 10.85 13.00 -23.73
C MET A 32 9.35 12.75 -23.92
N ALA A 33 8.48 13.62 -23.40
CA ALA A 33 7.05 13.54 -23.62
C ALA A 33 6.69 13.72 -25.10
N ALA A 34 7.32 14.69 -25.79
CA ALA A 34 7.13 14.92 -27.21
C ALA A 34 7.59 13.74 -28.08
N TYR A 35 8.71 13.11 -27.75
CA TYR A 35 9.19 11.88 -28.41
C TYR A 35 8.11 10.79 -28.40
N LEU A 36 7.49 10.58 -27.24
CA LEU A 36 6.41 9.61 -27.02
C LEU A 36 5.04 10.05 -27.56
N GLY A 37 4.96 11.20 -28.24
CA GLY A 37 3.74 11.69 -28.89
C GLY A 37 2.81 12.49 -28.00
N TYR A 38 3.26 12.93 -26.82
CA TYR A 38 2.49 13.81 -25.94
C TYR A 38 2.72 15.29 -26.27
N LYS A 39 1.68 16.09 -26.04
CA LYS A 39 1.79 17.54 -26.22
C LYS A 39 2.63 18.18 -25.12
N THR A 40 2.50 17.70 -23.88
CA THR A 40 3.27 18.21 -22.73
C THR A 40 3.65 17.09 -21.76
N TYR A 41 4.63 17.33 -20.90
CA TYR A 41 4.96 16.40 -19.81
C TYR A 41 3.78 16.20 -18.84
N ALA A 42 2.97 17.24 -18.61
CA ALA A 42 1.74 17.12 -17.83
C ALA A 42 0.74 16.13 -18.47
N SER A 43 0.59 16.16 -19.81
CA SER A 43 -0.27 15.19 -20.52
C SER A 43 0.30 13.77 -20.49
N PHE A 44 1.63 13.61 -20.47
CA PHE A 44 2.27 12.33 -20.22
C PHE A 44 1.99 11.82 -18.80
N LYS A 45 2.12 12.67 -17.78
CA LYS A 45 1.90 12.30 -16.37
C LYS A 45 0.45 11.90 -16.07
N ALA A 46 -0.51 12.51 -16.78
CA ALA A 46 -1.94 12.20 -16.63
C ALA A 46 -2.33 10.86 -17.28
N ASP A 47 -1.51 10.32 -18.18
CA ASP A 47 -1.78 9.06 -18.86
C ASP A 47 -1.35 7.87 -17.99
N LYS A 48 -2.31 7.20 -17.36
CA LYS A 48 -2.09 6.14 -16.36
C LYS A 48 -1.65 4.80 -16.96
N VAL A 49 -1.75 4.59 -18.27
CA VAL A 49 -1.65 3.25 -18.90
C VAL A 49 -0.48 3.13 -19.88
N ILE A 50 0.10 4.24 -20.33
CA ILE A 50 0.93 4.18 -21.53
C ILE A 50 2.42 4.16 -21.21
N GLY A 51 2.95 2.95 -21.23
CA GLY A 51 4.38 2.72 -21.39
C GLY A 51 4.69 1.99 -22.70
N LYS A 52 4.48 0.67 -22.70
CA LYS A 52 5.15 -0.24 -23.65
C LYS A 52 4.72 -0.06 -25.11
N GLU A 53 3.44 0.09 -25.37
CA GLU A 53 2.94 0.19 -26.76
C GLU A 53 3.37 1.48 -27.46
N LYS A 54 3.28 2.64 -26.78
CA LYS A 54 3.74 3.90 -27.39
C LYS A 54 5.24 3.98 -27.51
N LEU A 55 6.00 3.46 -26.53
CA LEU A 55 7.46 3.40 -26.65
C LEU A 55 7.86 2.52 -27.85
N ASN A 56 7.25 1.34 -27.97
CA ASN A 56 7.48 0.46 -29.12
C ASN A 56 7.07 1.13 -30.44
N SER A 57 5.96 1.87 -30.47
CA SER A 57 5.53 2.60 -31.67
C SER A 57 6.48 3.76 -32.02
N ALA A 58 7.03 4.45 -31.02
CA ALA A 58 7.96 5.55 -31.22
C ALA A 58 9.34 5.06 -31.65
N ILE A 59 9.76 3.88 -31.19
CA ILE A 59 10.97 3.19 -31.64
C ILE A 59 10.77 2.66 -33.07
N ALA A 60 9.60 2.09 -33.38
CA ALA A 60 9.28 1.58 -34.71
C ALA A 60 9.19 2.69 -35.78
N ASP A 61 8.71 3.89 -35.42
CA ASP A 61 8.69 5.09 -36.27
C ASP A 61 9.54 6.21 -35.66
N GLN A 62 10.85 5.94 -35.59
CA GLN A 62 11.86 6.83 -35.03
C GLN A 62 11.92 8.18 -35.77
N ALA A 63 11.63 8.19 -37.08
CA ALA A 63 11.63 9.41 -37.89
C ALA A 63 10.53 10.38 -37.44
N ALA A 64 9.29 9.89 -37.26
CA ALA A 64 8.21 10.72 -36.75
C ALA A 64 8.42 11.12 -35.28
N ALA A 65 8.99 10.24 -34.46
CA ALA A 65 9.31 10.53 -33.06
C ALA A 65 10.35 11.67 -32.93
N PHE A 66 11.39 11.66 -33.75
CA PHE A 66 12.37 12.73 -33.76
C PHE A 66 11.87 14.03 -34.38
N ALA A 67 10.97 13.98 -35.35
CA ALA A 67 10.33 15.20 -35.86
C ALA A 67 9.56 15.94 -34.74
N ARG A 68 8.85 15.20 -33.87
CA ARG A 68 8.17 15.78 -32.69
C ARG A 68 9.16 16.30 -31.66
N PHE A 69 10.24 15.57 -31.44
CA PHE A 69 11.33 15.98 -30.54
C PHE A 69 11.97 17.28 -30.99
N ASP A 70 12.29 17.42 -32.28
CA ASP A 70 12.89 18.63 -32.87
C ASP A 70 11.95 19.83 -32.81
N ALA A 71 10.66 19.63 -33.09
CA ALA A 71 9.66 20.68 -32.95
C ALA A 71 9.61 21.19 -31.50
N ARG A 72 9.60 20.29 -30.51
CA ARG A 72 9.59 20.67 -29.09
C ARG A 72 10.91 21.32 -28.66
N LEU A 73 12.03 20.91 -29.24
CA LEU A 73 13.35 21.51 -28.98
C LEU A 73 13.38 22.98 -29.43
N ALA A 74 12.82 23.28 -30.61
CA ALA A 74 12.65 24.63 -31.10
C ALA A 74 11.72 25.46 -30.20
N ASP A 75 10.56 24.92 -29.80
CA ASP A 75 9.60 25.60 -28.92
C ASP A 75 10.20 25.98 -27.55
N LEU A 76 11.10 25.15 -27.03
CA LEU A 76 11.75 25.37 -25.73
C LEU A 76 13.00 26.26 -25.81
N ASN A 77 13.30 26.82 -26.99
CA ASN A 77 14.49 27.64 -27.27
C ASN A 77 15.81 26.95 -26.85
N ILE A 78 15.89 25.63 -27.00
CA ILE A 78 17.10 24.87 -26.69
C ILE A 78 18.04 24.96 -27.90
N PRO A 79 19.34 25.20 -27.71
CA PRO A 79 20.29 25.31 -28.82
C PRO A 79 20.32 24.05 -29.69
N ALA A 80 20.19 24.22 -31.02
CA ALA A 80 20.24 23.12 -31.98
C ALA A 80 21.58 22.35 -31.95
N SER A 81 22.65 22.97 -31.46
CA SER A 81 23.94 22.32 -31.22
C SER A 81 23.87 21.15 -30.22
N LEU A 82 22.87 21.13 -29.34
CA LEU A 82 22.65 20.06 -28.36
C LEU A 82 21.73 18.95 -28.88
N ALA A 83 21.06 19.14 -30.02
CA ALA A 83 20.00 18.26 -30.50
C ALA A 83 20.49 16.82 -30.74
N SER A 84 21.60 16.65 -31.45
CA SER A 84 22.15 15.32 -31.76
C SER A 84 22.52 14.53 -30.51
N GLN A 85 23.14 15.19 -29.52
CA GLN A 85 23.57 14.55 -28.28
C GLN A 85 22.39 14.25 -27.34
N LEU A 86 21.41 15.14 -27.28
CA LEU A 86 20.16 14.92 -26.55
C LEU A 86 19.42 13.71 -27.12
N LYS A 87 19.25 13.63 -28.45
CA LYS A 87 18.62 12.49 -29.11
C LYS A 87 19.35 11.18 -28.83
N GLN A 88 20.68 11.20 -28.91
CA GLN A 88 21.50 10.03 -28.64
C GLN A 88 21.41 9.57 -27.17
N SER A 89 21.53 10.49 -26.21
CA SER A 89 21.46 10.20 -24.77
C SER A 89 20.07 9.72 -24.36
N VAL A 90 19.02 10.34 -24.92
CA VAL A 90 17.63 9.92 -24.71
C VAL A 90 17.41 8.50 -25.25
N ILE A 91 17.86 8.17 -26.46
CA ILE A 91 17.76 6.79 -26.99
C ILE A 91 18.58 5.79 -26.19
N GLN A 92 19.82 6.12 -25.85
CA GLN A 92 20.70 5.26 -25.04
C GLN A 92 20.09 4.89 -23.69
N HIS A 93 19.19 5.71 -23.15
CA HIS A 93 18.49 5.45 -21.89
C HIS A 93 17.05 4.96 -22.09
N PHE A 94 16.56 4.95 -23.34
CA PHE A 94 15.31 4.28 -23.72
C PHE A 94 15.54 2.83 -24.14
N ASP A 95 16.77 2.46 -24.52
CA ASP A 95 17.17 1.12 -24.91
C ASP A 95 17.74 0.35 -23.70
N VAL A 96 16.86 -0.22 -22.89
CA VAL A 96 17.27 -1.15 -21.83
C VAL A 96 16.26 -2.30 -21.75
N ASP A 97 16.76 -3.51 -21.94
CA ASP A 97 16.16 -4.77 -21.47
C ASP A 97 15.93 -4.81 -19.92
N GLU A 98 16.10 -3.68 -19.22
CA GLU A 98 15.81 -3.46 -17.78
C GLU A 98 14.73 -2.38 -17.55
N LEU A 99 13.79 -2.19 -18.48
CA LEU A 99 12.58 -1.42 -18.19
C LEU A 99 11.58 -2.31 -17.45
N GLU A 100 11.89 -2.65 -16.20
CA GLU A 100 10.94 -3.38 -15.34
C GLU A 100 9.65 -2.57 -15.20
N PRO A 101 8.47 -3.19 -15.36
CA PRO A 101 7.23 -2.54 -15.01
C PRO A 101 7.26 -2.29 -13.51
N LYS A 102 7.56 -1.06 -13.09
CA LYS A 102 7.29 -0.62 -11.71
C LYS A 102 5.78 -0.61 -11.56
N ILE A 103 5.23 -1.75 -11.15
CA ILE A 103 3.86 -1.89 -10.69
C ILE A 103 3.81 -1.06 -9.42
N SER A 104 2.92 -0.07 -9.39
CA SER A 104 2.78 0.76 -8.19
C SER A 104 2.30 -0.11 -7.04
N LEU A 105 2.80 0.13 -5.83
CA LEU A 105 2.41 -0.63 -4.64
C LEU A 105 0.90 -0.67 -4.45
N ILE A 106 0.19 0.42 -4.82
CA ILE A 106 -1.28 0.44 -4.82
C ILE A 106 -1.94 -0.58 -5.76
N ARG A 107 -1.34 -0.91 -6.92
CA ARG A 107 -1.87 -1.97 -7.81
C ARG A 107 -1.67 -3.35 -7.20
N ILE A 108 -0.59 -3.53 -6.43
CA ILE A 108 -0.35 -4.77 -5.69
C ILE A 108 -1.40 -4.90 -4.58
N ALA A 109 -1.62 -3.83 -3.80
CA ALA A 109 -2.66 -3.79 -2.78
C ALA A 109 -4.07 -4.07 -3.35
N GLN A 110 -4.41 -3.48 -4.49
CA GLN A 110 -5.67 -3.74 -5.20
C GLN A 110 -5.78 -5.16 -5.75
N HIS A 111 -4.66 -5.81 -6.08
CA HIS A 111 -4.65 -7.21 -6.49
C HIS A 111 -4.87 -8.14 -5.29
N LEU A 112 -4.29 -7.80 -4.15
CA LEU A 112 -4.48 -8.46 -2.86
C LEU A 112 -5.86 -8.17 -2.24
N GLY A 113 -6.65 -7.26 -2.82
CA GLY A 113 -7.98 -6.92 -2.31
C GLY A 113 -7.97 -6.07 -1.04
N ILE A 114 -6.82 -5.52 -0.64
CA ILE A 114 -6.66 -4.70 0.57
C ILE A 114 -6.68 -3.19 0.30
N ALA A 115 -7.03 -2.78 -0.91
CA ALA A 115 -7.17 -1.38 -1.30
C ALA A 115 -8.38 -1.21 -2.20
N ALA A 116 -8.92 0.01 -2.25
CA ALA A 116 -10.09 0.30 -3.08
C ALA A 116 -9.84 0.04 -4.57
N GLY A 117 -10.78 -0.65 -5.20
CA GLY A 117 -10.72 -1.08 -6.60
C GLY A 117 -10.05 -2.46 -6.78
N GLN A 118 -10.26 -3.07 -7.93
CA GLN A 118 -9.67 -4.37 -8.25
C GLN A 118 -8.67 -4.25 -9.40
N ALA A 119 -7.44 -4.68 -9.14
CA ALA A 119 -6.41 -4.80 -10.15
C ALA A 119 -6.23 -6.26 -10.55
N LYS A 120 -6.64 -6.60 -11.78
CA LYS A 120 -6.26 -7.88 -12.39
C LYS A 120 -4.83 -7.75 -12.93
N LEU A 121 -3.89 -8.43 -12.28
CA LEU A 121 -2.52 -8.57 -12.75
C LEU A 121 -2.41 -9.80 -13.65
N LEU A 122 -1.66 -9.69 -14.74
CA LEU A 122 -1.31 -10.83 -15.57
C LEU A 122 -0.35 -11.77 -14.81
N PRO A 123 -0.28 -13.07 -15.15
CA PRO A 123 0.64 -13.99 -14.46
C PRO A 123 2.11 -13.55 -14.46
N SER A 124 2.56 -12.92 -15.54
CA SER A 124 3.91 -12.35 -15.62
C SER A 124 4.10 -11.11 -14.73
N GLU A 125 3.05 -10.32 -14.51
CA GLU A 125 3.07 -9.17 -13.60
C GLU A 125 3.07 -9.64 -12.14
N VAL A 126 2.27 -10.65 -11.81
CA VAL A 126 2.26 -11.30 -10.48
C VAL A 126 3.65 -11.81 -10.11
N LYS A 127 4.29 -12.53 -11.03
CA LYS A 127 5.65 -13.04 -10.82
C LYS A 127 6.66 -11.91 -10.56
N ALA A 128 6.64 -10.87 -11.39
CA ALA A 128 7.54 -9.72 -11.22
C ALA A 128 7.27 -8.95 -9.92
N CYS A 129 6.00 -8.81 -9.51
CA CYS A 129 5.63 -8.24 -8.21
C CYS A 129 6.23 -9.05 -7.07
N TYR A 130 6.06 -10.38 -7.09
CA TYR A 130 6.55 -11.26 -6.05
C TYR A 130 8.08 -11.19 -5.91
N GLU A 131 8.81 -11.22 -7.03
CA GLU A 131 10.28 -11.07 -7.03
C GLU A 131 10.73 -9.71 -6.48
N ASN A 132 10.02 -8.63 -6.80
CA ASN A 132 10.29 -7.29 -6.27
C ASN A 132 10.03 -7.22 -4.75
N ILE A 133 8.92 -7.79 -4.30
CA ILE A 133 8.53 -7.82 -2.88
C ILE A 133 9.55 -8.59 -2.04
N LEU A 134 10.12 -9.67 -2.58
CA LEU A 134 11.12 -10.48 -1.89
C LEU A 134 12.48 -9.79 -1.75
N THR A 135 12.83 -8.88 -2.65
CA THR A 135 14.18 -8.29 -2.70
C THR A 135 14.27 -6.92 -2.03
N SER A 136 13.14 -6.28 -1.74
CA SER A 136 13.09 -4.98 -1.08
C SER A 136 12.94 -5.06 0.44
N HIS A 137 13.57 -4.11 1.12
CA HIS A 137 13.49 -3.92 2.59
C HIS A 137 12.72 -2.65 2.97
N ASP A 138 11.97 -2.07 2.03
CA ASP A 138 11.08 -0.95 2.32
C ASP A 138 9.90 -1.41 3.20
N ALA A 139 9.44 -0.53 4.10
CA ALA A 139 8.40 -0.86 5.07
C ALA A 139 7.03 -1.11 4.42
N GLU A 140 6.68 -0.35 3.37
CA GLU A 140 5.42 -0.53 2.65
C GLU A 140 5.44 -1.84 1.85
N ILE A 141 6.59 -2.18 1.28
CA ILE A 141 6.78 -3.46 0.59
C ILE A 141 6.75 -4.62 1.58
N SER A 142 7.33 -4.46 2.77
CA SER A 142 7.30 -5.47 3.81
C SER A 142 5.87 -5.73 4.31
N LEU A 143 5.04 -4.68 4.43
CA LEU A 143 3.61 -4.82 4.70
C LEU A 143 2.88 -5.59 3.58
N LEU A 144 3.11 -5.25 2.32
CA LEU A 144 2.50 -5.99 1.21
C LEU A 144 2.98 -7.45 1.14
N ARG A 145 4.24 -7.72 1.47
CA ARG A 145 4.80 -9.08 1.59
C ARG A 145 4.07 -9.88 2.66
N TYR A 146 3.87 -9.26 3.81
CA TYR A 146 3.15 -9.87 4.94
C TYR A 146 1.74 -10.29 4.52
N VAL A 147 0.96 -9.37 3.93
CA VAL A 147 -0.41 -9.64 3.47
C VAL A 147 -0.44 -10.72 2.40
N TRP A 148 0.45 -10.63 1.41
CA TRP A 148 0.53 -11.61 0.32
C TRP A 148 0.70 -13.02 0.85
N HIS A 149 1.58 -13.20 1.83
CA HIS A 149 1.81 -14.51 2.42
C HIS A 149 0.62 -15.00 3.25
N CYS A 150 -0.08 -14.13 3.97
CA CYS A 150 -1.30 -14.53 4.68
C CYS A 150 -2.35 -15.08 3.70
N HIS A 151 -2.56 -14.41 2.56
CA HIS A 151 -3.46 -14.87 1.50
C HIS A 151 -3.07 -16.22 0.90
N GLU A 152 -1.78 -16.43 0.66
CA GLU A 152 -1.30 -17.73 0.17
C GLU A 152 -1.62 -18.85 1.17
N GLN A 153 -1.52 -18.59 2.48
CA GLN A 153 -1.84 -19.59 3.51
C GLN A 153 -3.32 -19.94 3.56
N GLU A 154 -4.21 -18.95 3.51
CA GLU A 154 -5.66 -19.18 3.47
C GLU A 154 -6.08 -20.06 2.29
N GLN A 155 -5.41 -19.92 1.14
CA GLN A 155 -5.66 -20.76 -0.04
C GLN A 155 -5.17 -22.21 0.13
N HIS A 156 -4.16 -22.45 0.96
CA HIS A 156 -3.56 -23.78 1.14
C HIS A 156 -4.12 -24.54 2.36
N SER A 157 -4.79 -23.86 3.30
CA SER A 157 -5.39 -24.48 4.49
C SER A 157 -6.62 -25.35 4.21
N GLY A 158 -7.23 -25.21 3.02
CA GLY A 158 -8.46 -25.93 2.64
C GLY A 158 -8.28 -27.31 2.00
N ASP A 159 -7.09 -27.67 1.53
CA ASP A 159 -6.95 -28.78 0.55
C ASP A 159 -6.09 -29.98 0.98
N GLU A 160 -5.43 -29.97 2.14
CA GLU A 160 -4.58 -31.10 2.55
C GLU A 160 -5.12 -31.79 3.81
N HIS A 161 -5.84 -32.90 3.62
CA HIS A 161 -6.02 -33.91 4.67
C HIS A 161 -4.66 -34.56 4.96
N TYR A 162 -3.94 -34.01 5.93
CA TYR A 162 -2.66 -34.52 6.43
C TYR A 162 -2.82 -35.92 7.02
N SER A 163 -1.96 -36.84 6.62
CA SER A 163 -1.79 -38.10 7.36
C SER A 163 -0.65 -37.93 8.36
N ASP A 164 -0.87 -38.30 9.62
CA ASP A 164 0.12 -38.31 10.70
C ASP A 164 1.43 -39.07 10.37
N GLY A 165 1.48 -39.80 9.24
CA GLY A 165 2.65 -40.56 8.79
C GLY A 165 3.63 -39.82 7.87
N SER A 166 3.35 -38.60 7.40
CA SER A 166 4.21 -37.93 6.41
C SER A 166 5.58 -37.51 6.96
N SER A 167 5.63 -37.11 8.24
CA SER A 167 6.88 -36.80 8.96
C SER A 167 7.79 -38.02 9.09
N TYR A 168 7.20 -39.18 9.41
CA TYR A 168 7.92 -40.44 9.53
C TYR A 168 8.65 -40.82 8.23
N TRP A 169 7.97 -40.73 7.09
CA TRP A 169 8.58 -41.09 5.80
C TRP A 169 9.70 -40.12 5.40
N TYR A 170 9.56 -38.83 5.72
CA TYR A 170 10.63 -37.87 5.54
C TYR A 170 11.88 -38.21 6.37
N GLU A 171 11.71 -38.59 7.63
CA GLU A 171 12.82 -39.03 8.49
C GLU A 171 13.49 -40.32 7.97
N GLN A 172 12.71 -41.29 7.49
CA GLN A 172 13.24 -42.51 6.87
C GLN A 172 14.05 -42.19 5.60
N ARG A 173 13.59 -41.23 4.80
CA ARG A 173 14.33 -40.75 3.62
C ARG A 173 15.65 -40.09 4.02
N GLN A 174 15.64 -39.22 5.03
CA GLN A 174 16.87 -38.60 5.55
C GLN A 174 17.85 -39.63 6.11
N ALA A 175 17.36 -40.74 6.66
CA ALA A 175 18.18 -41.88 7.11
C ALA A 175 18.73 -42.76 5.96
N GLY A 176 18.44 -42.43 4.70
CA GLY A 176 18.92 -43.15 3.52
C GLY A 176 18.11 -44.40 3.16
N VAL A 177 16.91 -44.58 3.74
CA VAL A 177 16.02 -45.69 3.40
C VAL A 177 15.40 -45.45 2.03
N LYS A 178 15.42 -46.46 1.17
CA LYS A 178 14.78 -46.39 -0.15
C LYS A 178 13.27 -46.51 0.00
N LEU A 179 12.56 -45.42 -0.27
CA LEU A 179 11.11 -45.35 -0.13
C LEU A 179 10.37 -45.93 -1.34
N SER A 180 9.10 -46.30 -1.10
CA SER A 180 8.14 -46.57 -2.19
C SER A 180 7.67 -45.26 -2.83
N ALA A 181 7.10 -45.30 -4.03
CA ALA A 181 6.61 -44.10 -4.72
C ALA A 181 5.61 -43.28 -3.87
N VAL A 182 4.71 -43.96 -3.15
CA VAL A 182 3.72 -43.30 -2.28
C VAL A 182 4.37 -42.71 -1.02
N ALA A 183 5.33 -43.42 -0.42
CA ALA A 183 6.07 -42.90 0.74
C ALA A 183 6.97 -41.71 0.37
N GLU A 184 7.53 -41.70 -0.85
CA GLU A 184 8.30 -40.58 -1.38
C GLU A 184 7.40 -39.35 -1.60
N GLU A 185 6.17 -39.54 -2.10
CA GLU A 185 5.19 -38.47 -2.25
C GLU A 185 4.83 -37.85 -0.89
N TRP A 186 4.59 -38.67 0.13
CA TRP A 186 4.34 -38.19 1.50
C TRP A 186 5.54 -37.44 2.09
N ALA A 187 6.77 -37.94 1.89
CA ALA A 187 7.98 -37.27 2.33
C ALA A 187 8.18 -35.91 1.61
N ASN A 188 7.87 -35.83 0.30
CA ASN A 188 7.93 -34.60 -0.48
C ASN A 188 6.87 -33.58 -0.04
N THR A 189 5.68 -34.03 0.35
CA THR A 189 4.65 -33.15 0.92
C THR A 189 5.11 -32.56 2.25
N TYR A 190 5.66 -33.41 3.14
CA TYR A 190 6.19 -32.93 4.42
C TYR A 190 7.40 -31.99 4.29
N GLU A 191 8.30 -32.24 3.33
CA GLU A 191 9.41 -31.32 3.05
C GLU A 191 8.93 -29.95 2.56
N ARG A 192 7.93 -29.92 1.66
CA ARG A 192 7.29 -28.67 1.22
C ARG A 192 6.65 -27.92 2.38
N GLN A 193 6.03 -28.65 3.31
CA GLN A 193 5.46 -28.09 4.53
C GLN A 193 6.53 -27.47 5.43
N LEU A 194 7.62 -28.19 5.72
CA LEU A 194 8.73 -27.64 6.52
C LEU A 194 9.29 -26.35 5.92
N ALA A 195 9.48 -26.31 4.60
CA ALA A 195 9.92 -25.10 3.91
C ALA A 195 8.88 -23.96 3.97
N ALA A 196 7.58 -24.26 3.96
CA ALA A 196 6.52 -23.27 4.16
C ALA A 196 6.51 -22.73 5.60
N ASP A 197 6.61 -23.61 6.60
CA ASP A 197 6.67 -23.25 8.01
C ASP A 197 7.92 -22.43 8.37
N GLU A 198 9.07 -22.76 7.79
CA GLU A 198 10.30 -22.00 8.00
C GLU A 198 10.22 -20.60 7.37
N ARG A 199 9.66 -20.50 6.16
CA ARG A 199 9.36 -19.20 5.52
C ARG A 199 8.40 -18.38 6.37
N ARG A 200 7.37 -19.01 6.94
CA ARG A 200 6.43 -18.38 7.87
C ARG A 200 7.15 -17.87 9.10
N ARG A 201 7.90 -18.71 9.82
CA ARG A 201 8.66 -18.28 11.02
C ARG A 201 9.60 -17.11 10.74
N THR A 202 10.23 -17.09 9.57
CA THR A 202 11.12 -16.00 9.16
C THR A 202 10.34 -14.70 8.94
N LEU A 203 9.21 -14.77 8.22
CA LEU A 203 8.39 -13.61 7.89
C LEU A 203 7.65 -13.04 9.11
N PHE A 204 7.18 -13.90 10.00
CA PHE A 204 6.51 -13.55 11.26
C PHE A 204 7.50 -13.45 12.44
N SER A 205 8.79 -13.33 12.14
CA SER A 205 9.78 -13.03 13.18
C SER A 205 9.57 -11.61 13.71
N ALA A 206 9.93 -11.39 14.97
CA ALA A 206 9.80 -10.07 15.60
C ALA A 206 10.53 -8.97 14.81
N GLU A 207 11.72 -9.27 14.27
CA GLU A 207 12.49 -8.33 13.45
C GLU A 207 11.79 -7.96 12.14
N SER A 208 11.11 -8.92 11.50
CA SER A 208 10.39 -8.70 10.24
C SER A 208 9.10 -7.90 10.47
N CYS A 209 8.37 -8.19 11.55
CA CYS A 209 7.14 -7.45 11.87
C CYS A 209 7.40 -6.03 12.39
N ALA A 210 8.53 -5.80 13.07
CA ALA A 210 8.94 -4.45 13.45
C ALA A 210 9.24 -3.53 12.24
N GLN A 211 9.37 -4.10 11.04
CA GLN A 211 9.63 -3.34 9.80
C GLN A 211 8.36 -3.04 9.00
N LEU A 212 7.17 -3.48 9.45
CA LEU A 212 5.93 -3.20 8.74
C LEU A 212 5.62 -1.70 8.77
N ALA A 213 5.10 -1.17 7.66
CA ALA A 213 4.71 0.22 7.59
C ALA A 213 3.53 0.53 8.52
N SER A 214 3.67 1.59 9.31
CA SER A 214 2.59 2.20 10.10
C SER A 214 1.96 3.37 9.33
N PRO A 215 0.67 3.68 9.52
CA PRO A 215 0.04 4.84 8.89
C PRO A 215 0.53 6.20 9.43
N PHE A 216 1.10 6.23 10.63
CA PHE A 216 1.52 7.41 11.39
C PHE A 216 0.39 8.45 11.51
N VAL A 217 -0.79 8.02 11.97
CA VAL A 217 -2.01 8.82 11.97
C VAL A 217 -1.82 10.13 12.69
N THR A 218 -1.29 10.10 13.92
CA THR A 218 -1.03 11.30 14.72
C THR A 218 -0.13 12.28 13.97
N ASP A 219 1.04 11.84 13.47
CA ASP A 219 1.95 12.71 12.72
C ASP A 219 1.29 13.32 11.48
N VAL A 220 0.47 12.55 10.77
CA VAL A 220 -0.18 12.98 9.54
C VAL A 220 -1.33 13.95 9.83
N ILE A 221 -2.13 13.76 10.88
CA ILE A 221 -3.17 14.73 11.27
C ILE A 221 -2.55 16.02 11.85
N HIS A 222 -1.33 15.98 12.38
CA HIS A 222 -0.61 17.15 12.88
C HIS A 222 0.27 17.87 11.83
N ASP A 223 0.23 17.46 10.56
CA ASP A 223 1.11 18.00 9.49
C ASP A 223 2.61 17.79 9.66
N GLN A 224 2.98 16.83 10.47
CA GLN A 224 4.38 16.49 10.71
C GLN A 224 4.89 15.51 9.65
N ARG A 225 3.97 14.80 8.98
CA ARG A 225 4.27 13.80 7.95
C ARG A 225 3.24 13.78 6.82
N ALA A 226 3.69 13.42 5.63
CA ALA A 226 2.80 13.16 4.49
C ALA A 226 2.19 11.75 4.58
N PRO A 227 0.93 11.55 4.14
CA PRO A 227 0.32 10.23 4.07
C PRO A 227 1.13 9.26 3.20
N ASN A 228 1.31 8.03 3.67
CA ASN A 228 1.99 6.95 2.96
C ASN A 228 0.95 5.99 2.31
N LEU A 229 1.40 4.84 1.80
CA LEU A 229 0.52 3.84 1.18
C LEU A 229 -0.57 3.35 2.14
N CYS A 230 -0.29 3.21 3.44
CA CYS A 230 -1.21 2.66 4.43
C CYS A 230 -2.57 3.38 4.44
N TRP A 231 -2.58 4.68 4.17
CA TRP A 231 -3.80 5.48 4.08
C TRP A 231 -4.76 5.03 2.97
N GLN A 232 -4.29 4.30 1.97
CA GLN A 232 -5.10 3.76 0.88
C GLN A 232 -5.46 2.28 1.08
N LEU A 233 -5.00 1.67 2.17
CA LEU A 233 -5.27 0.28 2.51
C LEU A 233 -6.50 0.18 3.41
N ASP A 234 -7.18 -0.96 3.38
CA ASP A 234 -8.27 -1.28 4.29
C ASP A 234 -7.70 -1.55 5.69
N ALA A 235 -7.80 -0.56 6.57
CA ALA A 235 -7.22 -0.63 7.91
C ALA A 235 -7.97 -1.63 8.81
N SER A 236 -9.29 -1.78 8.64
CA SER A 236 -10.09 -2.75 9.40
C SER A 236 -9.68 -4.18 9.06
N TYR A 237 -9.56 -4.48 7.77
CA TYR A 237 -9.09 -5.79 7.33
C TYR A 237 -7.67 -6.10 7.81
N LEU A 238 -6.76 -5.12 7.78
CA LEU A 238 -5.38 -5.33 8.24
C LEU A 238 -5.29 -5.57 9.75
N LEU A 239 -6.13 -4.92 10.56
CA LEU A 239 -6.20 -5.19 12.00
C LEU A 239 -6.63 -6.63 12.27
N GLU A 240 -7.70 -7.11 11.61
CA GLU A 240 -8.15 -8.51 11.69
C GLU A 240 -7.01 -9.46 11.29
N LEU A 241 -6.32 -9.15 10.19
CA LEU A 241 -5.20 -9.96 9.71
C LEU A 241 -4.05 -10.04 10.72
N PHE A 242 -3.72 -8.92 11.38
CA PHE A 242 -2.67 -8.88 12.41
C PHE A 242 -3.08 -9.68 13.66
N GLU A 243 -4.34 -9.60 14.07
CA GLU A 243 -4.88 -10.36 15.19
C GLU A 243 -4.90 -11.86 14.90
N ASP A 244 -5.31 -12.28 13.70
CA ASP A 244 -5.40 -13.70 13.33
C ASP A 244 -4.02 -14.36 13.17
N ASN A 245 -3.02 -13.59 12.75
CA ASN A 245 -1.69 -14.11 12.44
C ASN A 245 -0.63 -13.77 13.49
N MET A 246 -1.04 -13.26 14.67
CA MET A 246 -0.26 -12.96 15.89
C MET A 246 1.26 -12.95 15.68
N CYS A 247 1.82 -11.77 15.41
CA CYS A 247 3.26 -11.62 15.24
C CYS A 247 3.94 -11.04 16.49
N ASP A 248 4.97 -11.71 17.00
CA ASP A 248 5.71 -11.33 18.22
C ASP A 248 6.36 -9.93 18.15
N GLY A 249 6.49 -9.34 16.96
CA GLY A 249 7.09 -8.01 16.76
C GLY A 249 6.09 -6.86 16.68
N ILE A 250 4.78 -7.14 16.69
CA ILE A 250 3.74 -6.10 16.62
C ILE A 250 3.57 -5.49 18.01
N THR A 251 3.69 -4.16 18.10
CA THR A 251 3.53 -3.40 19.34
C THR A 251 2.10 -2.87 19.49
N ASP A 252 1.70 -2.59 20.73
CA ASP A 252 0.41 -1.92 21.00
C ASP A 252 0.32 -0.57 20.27
N GLU A 253 1.41 0.21 20.23
CA GLU A 253 1.47 1.49 19.53
C GLU A 253 1.21 1.34 18.01
N PHE A 254 1.74 0.28 17.38
CA PHE A 254 1.48 -0.02 15.97
C PHE A 254 -0.01 -0.34 15.75
N LEU A 255 -0.60 -1.17 16.61
CA LEU A 255 -2.03 -1.50 16.53
C LEU A 255 -2.91 -0.29 16.80
N ASP A 256 -2.56 0.56 17.75
CA ASP A 256 -3.28 1.80 18.06
C ASP A 256 -3.29 2.76 16.87
N ASP A 257 -2.18 2.84 16.13
CA ASP A 257 -2.07 3.68 14.94
C ASP A 257 -2.95 3.16 13.78
N TRP A 258 -2.98 1.84 13.57
CA TRP A 258 -3.92 1.22 12.63
C TRP A 258 -5.39 1.35 13.08
N ASN A 259 -5.68 1.22 14.37
CA ASN A 259 -6.99 1.43 14.95
C ASN A 259 -7.50 2.86 14.69
N ARG A 260 -6.66 3.88 14.92
CA ARG A 260 -6.98 5.26 14.56
C ARG A 260 -7.33 5.39 13.07
N LEU A 261 -6.53 4.79 12.18
CA LEU A 261 -6.83 4.85 10.75
C LEU A 261 -8.16 4.15 10.40
N ALA A 262 -8.44 3.00 11.01
CA ALA A 262 -9.70 2.28 10.82
C ALA A 262 -10.91 3.10 11.26
N VAL A 263 -10.82 3.81 12.39
CA VAL A 263 -11.88 4.74 12.86
C VAL A 263 -12.06 5.90 11.88
N LEU A 264 -10.97 6.46 11.32
CA LEU A 264 -11.08 7.51 10.29
C LEU A 264 -11.77 7.00 9.03
N GLN A 265 -11.42 5.80 8.57
CA GLN A 265 -11.96 5.23 7.35
C GLN A 265 -13.43 4.81 7.48
N ASN A 266 -13.80 4.19 8.62
CA ASN A 266 -15.13 3.65 8.89
C ASN A 266 -15.60 4.04 10.31
N PRO A 267 -15.97 5.31 10.53
CA PRO A 267 -16.38 5.78 11.85
C PRO A 267 -17.73 5.17 12.23
N THR A 268 -17.80 4.60 13.44
CA THR A 268 -19.02 4.11 14.08
C THR A 268 -19.08 4.68 15.50
N HIS A 269 -20.26 4.70 16.10
CA HIS A 269 -20.37 5.16 17.50
C HIS A 269 -19.47 4.33 18.43
N GLN A 270 -19.47 3.01 18.25
CA GLN A 270 -18.68 2.07 19.05
C GLN A 270 -17.18 2.32 18.96
N ASN A 271 -16.62 2.42 17.76
CA ASN A 271 -15.17 2.56 17.60
C ASN A 271 -14.66 3.95 17.99
N LEU A 272 -15.48 5.00 17.80
CA LEU A 272 -15.17 6.36 18.27
C LEU A 272 -15.18 6.43 19.79
N VAL A 273 -16.17 5.83 20.47
CA VAL A 273 -16.21 5.78 21.94
C VAL A 273 -14.98 5.04 22.48
N ARG A 274 -14.72 3.82 21.98
CA ARG A 274 -13.60 3.00 22.43
C ARG A 274 -12.25 3.71 22.23
N LEU A 275 -12.08 4.42 21.10
CA LEU A 275 -10.89 5.21 20.86
C LEU A 275 -10.79 6.36 21.87
N ALA A 276 -11.88 7.12 22.04
CA ALA A 276 -11.93 8.29 22.90
C ALA A 276 -11.69 7.98 24.39
N GLU A 277 -12.16 6.84 24.89
CA GLU A 277 -11.88 6.38 26.26
C GLU A 277 -10.39 6.14 26.55
N GLY A 278 -9.61 5.81 25.51
CA GLY A 278 -8.16 5.61 25.62
C GLY A 278 -7.33 6.88 25.45
N LEU A 279 -7.93 8.01 25.06
CA LEU A 279 -7.20 9.24 24.79
C LEU A 279 -6.93 10.03 26.07
N MET A 280 -5.65 10.28 26.33
CA MET A 280 -5.19 11.13 27.42
C MET A 280 -5.05 12.61 27.00
N ASP A 281 -4.87 12.87 25.71
CA ASP A 281 -4.75 14.23 25.18
C ASP A 281 -6.14 14.83 24.97
N GLU A 282 -6.44 15.90 25.70
CA GLU A 282 -7.74 16.57 25.65
C GLU A 282 -8.03 17.22 24.28
N VAL A 283 -7.00 17.71 23.59
CA VAL A 283 -7.12 18.32 22.26
C VAL A 283 -7.41 17.23 21.22
N GLU A 284 -6.71 16.10 21.29
CA GLU A 284 -6.96 14.95 20.41
C GLU A 284 -8.38 14.40 20.65
N LEU A 285 -8.79 14.23 21.91
CA LEU A 285 -10.15 13.79 22.27
C LEU A 285 -11.23 14.71 21.67
N TRP A 286 -11.08 16.03 21.83
CA TRP A 286 -11.99 17.00 21.24
C TRP A 286 -11.96 16.95 19.70
N ALA A 287 -10.81 16.72 19.08
CA ALA A 287 -10.71 16.58 17.63
C ALA A 287 -11.48 15.36 17.12
N TRP A 288 -11.36 14.20 17.78
CA TRP A 288 -12.11 13.00 17.45
C TRP A 288 -13.63 13.15 17.65
N TYR A 289 -14.03 13.85 18.71
CA TYR A 289 -15.44 14.21 18.91
C TYR A 289 -15.98 15.08 17.76
N LEU A 290 -15.26 16.14 17.40
CA LEU A 290 -15.65 17.03 16.30
C LEU A 290 -15.65 16.31 14.94
N PHE A 291 -14.71 15.39 14.73
CA PHE A 291 -14.70 14.49 13.57
C PHE A 291 -15.95 13.60 13.56
N GLY A 292 -16.29 12.94 14.67
CA GLY A 292 -17.50 12.14 14.81
C GLY A 292 -18.76 12.93 14.48
N LEU A 293 -18.91 14.14 15.04
CA LEU A 293 -20.03 15.03 14.76
C LEU A 293 -20.16 15.36 13.27
N SER A 294 -19.04 15.56 12.57
CA SER A 294 -19.05 15.79 11.11
C SER A 294 -19.60 14.60 10.32
N GLN A 295 -19.52 13.39 10.89
CA GLN A 295 -20.05 12.15 10.36
C GLN A 295 -21.46 11.83 10.91
N GLN A 296 -22.08 12.78 11.61
CA GLN A 296 -23.39 12.63 12.27
C GLN A 296 -23.40 11.61 13.42
N ILE A 297 -22.25 11.45 14.10
CA ILE A 297 -22.10 10.57 15.25
C ILE A 297 -21.76 11.44 16.48
N ASP A 298 -22.69 11.49 17.44
CA ASP A 298 -22.47 12.18 18.71
C ASP A 298 -22.11 11.15 19.79
N ILE A 299 -20.85 11.14 20.22
CA ILE A 299 -20.34 10.22 21.25
C ILE A 299 -20.56 10.73 22.68
N THR A 300 -21.19 11.89 22.87
CA THR A 300 -21.52 12.44 24.21
C THR A 300 -22.88 11.99 24.72
N THR A 301 -23.66 11.32 23.89
CA THR A 301 -24.97 10.77 24.24
C THR A 301 -24.89 9.26 24.38
N ASP A 302 -25.64 8.72 25.35
CA ASP A 302 -25.80 7.27 25.49
C ASP A 302 -26.34 6.65 24.20
N ASN A 303 -25.78 5.51 23.80
CA ASN A 303 -26.20 4.80 22.62
C ASN A 303 -26.40 3.32 22.97
N TYR A 304 -27.63 3.00 23.34
CA TYR A 304 -28.05 1.65 23.69
C TYR A 304 -29.08 1.11 22.69
N SER A 305 -28.94 -0.18 22.39
CA SER A 305 -29.90 -0.97 21.64
C SER A 305 -30.12 -2.31 22.35
N LEU A 306 -31.20 -3.00 22.00
CA LEU A 306 -31.45 -4.35 22.48
C LEU A 306 -31.04 -5.34 21.39
N ILE A 307 -30.32 -6.39 21.79
CA ILE A 307 -30.10 -7.57 20.96
C ILE A 307 -30.78 -8.79 21.57
N ASN A 308 -31.13 -9.75 20.73
CA ASN A 308 -31.58 -11.06 21.18
C ASN A 308 -30.40 -11.78 21.86
N SER A 309 -30.58 -12.23 23.10
CA SER A 309 -29.50 -12.85 23.88
C SER A 309 -29.04 -14.20 23.32
N ASP A 310 -29.90 -14.90 22.57
CA ASP A 310 -29.60 -16.22 22.02
C ASP A 310 -28.92 -16.13 20.65
N THR A 311 -29.25 -15.13 19.83
CA THR A 311 -28.74 -15.01 18.44
C THR A 311 -27.73 -13.88 18.24
N GLY A 312 -27.75 -12.85 19.09
CA GLY A 312 -26.95 -11.63 18.92
C GLY A 312 -27.53 -10.62 17.91
N ASP A 313 -28.65 -10.94 17.26
CA ASP A 313 -29.31 -10.05 16.30
C ASP A 313 -30.04 -8.90 17.00
N ALA A 314 -30.39 -7.86 16.25
CA ALA A 314 -31.25 -6.78 16.75
C ALA A 314 -32.56 -7.38 17.30
N TRP A 315 -32.93 -6.97 18.52
CA TRP A 315 -34.08 -7.54 19.20
C TRP A 315 -35.39 -7.15 18.49
N ASP A 316 -36.13 -8.16 18.03
CA ASP A 316 -37.35 -8.05 17.23
C ASP A 316 -38.62 -8.31 18.06
N GLU A 317 -38.55 -8.00 19.36
CA GLU A 317 -39.60 -8.27 20.37
C GLU A 317 -39.83 -9.76 20.68
N TYR A 318 -38.97 -10.66 20.19
CA TYR A 318 -39.01 -12.10 20.49
C TYR A 318 -37.76 -12.59 21.20
N GLY A 319 -37.94 -13.52 22.16
CA GLY A 319 -36.85 -14.10 22.95
C GLY A 319 -36.28 -13.15 24.02
N PRO A 320 -35.27 -13.62 24.78
CA PRO A 320 -34.60 -12.81 25.78
C PRO A 320 -33.86 -11.63 25.14
N ALA A 321 -33.95 -10.45 25.76
CA ALA A 321 -33.30 -9.22 25.30
C ALA A 321 -32.13 -8.86 26.21
N THR A 322 -30.99 -8.54 25.62
CA THR A 322 -29.81 -8.00 26.31
C THR A 322 -29.55 -6.58 25.81
N PRO A 323 -29.42 -5.57 26.70
CA PRO A 323 -28.95 -4.25 26.30
C PRO A 323 -27.47 -4.30 25.92
N VAL A 324 -27.15 -3.73 24.76
CA VAL A 324 -25.79 -3.49 24.28
C VAL A 324 -25.64 -2.04 23.88
N GLY A 325 -24.43 -1.50 24.00
CA GLY A 325 -24.20 -0.09 23.74
C GLY A 325 -23.12 0.50 24.63
N TYR A 326 -23.10 1.82 24.66
CA TYR A 326 -22.10 2.62 25.35
C TYR A 326 -22.73 3.81 26.05
N ASP A 327 -22.19 4.15 27.21
CA ASP A 327 -22.47 5.42 27.87
C ASP A 327 -21.89 6.58 27.05
N GLY A 328 -22.51 7.75 27.12
CA GLY A 328 -21.97 8.97 26.54
C GLY A 328 -20.67 9.40 27.22
N ILE A 329 -19.69 9.84 26.43
CA ILE A 329 -18.41 10.32 26.93
C ILE A 329 -18.54 11.76 27.46
N SER A 330 -17.97 12.00 28.64
CA SER A 330 -17.82 13.36 29.18
C SER A 330 -16.57 14.03 28.61
N LEU A 331 -16.76 15.15 27.93
CA LEU A 331 -15.65 15.93 27.38
C LEU A 331 -15.04 16.88 28.42
N PRO A 332 -13.70 17.00 28.48
CA PRO A 332 -13.02 17.92 29.39
C PRO A 332 -13.26 19.39 29.01
N VAL A 333 -13.13 20.29 29.98
CA VAL A 333 -13.21 21.73 29.74
C VAL A 333 -11.87 22.23 29.20
N ILE A 334 -11.84 22.58 27.91
CA ILE A 334 -10.64 23.09 27.24
C ILE A 334 -10.70 24.60 27.00
N SER A 335 -9.53 25.22 26.86
CA SER A 335 -9.39 26.66 26.53
C SER A 335 -9.82 26.98 25.09
N GLU A 336 -10.00 28.27 24.79
CA GLU A 336 -10.33 28.74 23.42
C GLU A 336 -9.23 28.38 22.40
N SER A 337 -7.96 28.47 22.82
CA SER A 337 -6.82 28.07 21.98
C SER A 337 -6.85 26.58 21.65
N GLN A 338 -7.08 25.72 22.66
CA GLN A 338 -7.21 24.28 22.49
C GLN A 338 -8.42 23.92 21.62
N ARG A 339 -9.53 24.67 21.73
CA ARG A 339 -10.69 24.49 20.84
C ARG A 339 -10.36 24.75 19.39
N CYS A 340 -9.65 25.84 19.11
CA CYS A 340 -9.22 26.19 17.76
C CYS A 340 -8.30 25.09 17.18
N GLU A 341 -7.38 24.57 17.98
CA GLU A 341 -6.49 23.46 17.59
C GLU A 341 -7.27 22.17 17.31
N SER A 342 -8.22 21.81 18.18
CA SER A 342 -9.08 20.63 18.02
C SER A 342 -9.90 20.72 16.73
N GLN A 343 -10.40 21.91 16.38
CA GLN A 343 -11.13 22.17 15.14
C GLN A 343 -10.24 21.98 13.91
N LEU A 344 -9.01 22.52 13.93
CA LEU A 344 -8.05 22.37 12.84
C LEU A 344 -7.70 20.90 12.59
N LEU A 345 -7.48 20.13 13.66
CA LEU A 345 -7.23 18.69 13.57
C LEU A 345 -8.43 17.95 12.97
N ALA A 346 -9.64 18.23 13.44
CA ALA A 346 -10.85 17.60 12.93
C ALA A 346 -11.11 17.92 11.45
N GLU A 347 -10.92 19.18 11.03
CA GLU A 347 -11.02 19.59 9.62
C GLU A 347 -10.01 18.83 8.75
N ARG A 348 -8.78 18.66 9.25
CA ARG A 348 -7.74 17.92 8.55
C ARG A 348 -8.06 16.44 8.43
N MET A 349 -8.56 15.80 9.48
CA MET A 349 -9.06 14.42 9.43
C MET A 349 -10.11 14.27 8.32
N GLN A 350 -11.07 15.20 8.22
CA GLN A 350 -12.10 15.18 7.17
C GLN A 350 -11.51 15.29 5.76
N ILE A 351 -10.54 16.19 5.56
CA ILE A 351 -9.84 16.36 4.28
C ILE A 351 -9.13 15.07 3.88
N LEU A 352 -8.38 14.47 4.81
CA LEU A 352 -7.62 13.25 4.57
C LEU A 352 -8.54 12.09 4.14
N VAL A 353 -9.61 11.82 4.90
CA VAL A 353 -10.58 10.77 4.58
C VAL A 353 -11.26 11.00 3.23
N SER A 354 -11.60 12.25 2.89
CA SER A 354 -12.22 12.58 1.60
C SER A 354 -11.30 12.38 0.39
N SER A 355 -9.98 12.42 0.60
CA SER A 355 -8.99 12.23 -0.45
C SER A 355 -8.63 10.76 -0.69
N VAL A 356 -8.82 9.92 0.33
CA VAL A 356 -8.59 8.47 0.29
C VAL A 356 -9.78 7.71 -0.31
N ARG A 357 -11.03 8.13 -0.07
CA ARG A 357 -12.24 7.45 -0.56
C ARG A 357 -12.50 7.58 -2.08
N LYS A 358 -11.59 8.17 -2.86
CA LYS A 358 -11.70 8.38 -4.32
C LYS A 358 -10.75 7.46 -5.08
#